data_AF-A0A961PT39-F1
#
_entry.id   AF-A0A961PT39-F1
#
_cell.length_a   1.000
_cell.length_b   1.000
_cell.length_c   1.000
_cell.angle_alpha   90.00
_cell.angle_beta   90.00
_cell.angle_gamma   90.00
#
_symmetry.space_group_name_H-M   'P 1'
#
loop_
_entity.id
_entity.type
_entity.pdbx_description
1 polymer ?
#
loop_
_entity_poly.entity_id
_entity_poly.type
_entity_poly.pdbx_seq_one_letter_code
_entity_poly.pdbx_strand_id
1 'polypeptide(L)'
;MTELLSADEMRRLERAEIASGEVSGLELMERAGQGVVEAIYGAWPELEGKRGASPPHPPEKKKKKEASRAVVLCGPGNNGGDGF
;
A
#
# COMPACT_ATOMS: atom_id res chain seq x y z
N MET A 1 0.49 19.39 -15.45
CA MET A 1 1.93 19.55 -15.12
C MET A 1 2.07 19.13 -13.67
N THR A 2 2.97 18.21 -13.35
CA THR A 2 3.16 17.73 -11.96
C THR A 2 4.26 18.57 -11.32
N GLU A 3 3.95 19.20 -10.19
CA GLU A 3 4.93 19.96 -9.41
C GLU A 3 5.73 19.01 -8.52
N LEU A 4 7.04 19.20 -8.45
CA LEU A 4 7.92 18.46 -7.54
C LEU A 4 8.05 19.24 -6.24
N LEU A 5 7.61 18.64 -5.13
CA LEU A 5 7.69 19.23 -3.81
C LEU A 5 8.96 18.77 -3.09
N SER A 6 9.56 19.67 -2.31
CA SER A 6 10.53 19.27 -1.29
C SER A 6 9.87 18.47 -0.17
N ALA A 7 10.67 17.72 0.59
CA ALA A 7 10.18 16.95 1.72
C ALA A 7 9.52 17.82 2.80
N ASP A 8 10.00 19.06 3.00
CA ASP A 8 9.41 20.02 3.93
C ASP A 8 8.06 20.55 3.43
N GLU A 9 7.94 20.83 2.13
CA GLU A 9 6.68 21.26 1.52
C GLU A 9 5.61 20.18 1.61
N MET A 10 5.96 18.93 1.29
CA MET A 10 5.03 17.80 1.40
C MET A 10 4.50 17.66 2.83
N ARG A 11 5.41 17.66 3.82
CA ARG A 11 5.05 17.60 5.24
C ARG A 11 4.17 18.78 5.68
N ARG A 12 4.41 19.98 5.16
CA ARG A 12 3.63 21.18 5.49
C ARG A 12 2.21 21.06 4.95
N LEU A 13 2.05 20.62 3.70
CA LEU A 13 0.75 20.42 3.06
C LEU A 13 -0.05 19.34 3.78
N GLU A 14 0.56 18.17 4.02
CA GLU A 14 -0.09 17.07 4.74
C GLU A 14 -0.61 17.52 6.12
N ARG A 15 0.21 18.24 6.90
CA ARG A 15 -0.22 18.76 8.20
C ARG A 15 -1.35 19.79 8.08
N ALA A 16 -1.33 20.64 7.05
CA ALA A 16 -2.36 21.65 6.86
C ALA A 16 -3.71 21.01 6.50
N GLU A 17 -3.71 19.98 5.64
CA GLU A 17 -4.91 19.24 5.26
C GLU A 17 -5.46 18.40 6.43
N ILE A 18 -4.60 17.79 7.25
CA ILE A 18 -5.07 17.10 8.45
C ILE A 18 -5.65 18.09 9.47
N ALA A 19 -5.02 19.27 9.63
CA ALA A 19 -5.47 20.29 10.56
C ALA A 19 -6.78 20.97 10.13
N SER A 20 -7.12 20.97 8.83
CA SER A 20 -8.40 21.49 8.33
C SER A 20 -9.57 20.61 8.75
N GLY A 21 -9.32 19.33 9.04
CA GLY A 21 -10.34 18.33 9.40
C GLY A 21 -11.03 17.69 8.20
N GLU A 22 -10.66 18.06 6.97
CA GLU A 22 -11.22 17.50 5.74
C GLU A 22 -10.73 16.06 5.48
N VAL A 23 -9.54 15.72 5.97
CA VAL A 23 -8.96 14.38 5.89
C VAL A 23 -8.24 14.03 7.19
N SER A 24 -8.25 12.76 7.54
CA SER A 24 -7.43 12.20 8.61
C SER A 24 -6.13 11.60 8.06
N GLY A 25 -5.13 11.46 8.92
CA GLY A 25 -3.90 10.74 8.56
C GLY A 25 -4.14 9.28 8.18
N LEU A 26 -5.17 8.64 8.76
CA LEU A 26 -5.56 7.27 8.40
C LEU A 26 -6.10 7.19 6.97
N GLU A 27 -7.01 8.10 6.58
CA GLU A 27 -7.55 8.13 5.22
C GLU A 27 -6.46 8.40 4.17
N LEU A 28 -5.48 9.26 4.49
CA LEU A 28 -4.33 9.50 3.61
C LEU A 28 -3.49 8.23 3.44
N MET A 29 -3.23 7.50 4.53
CA MET A 29 -2.49 6.24 4.53
C MET A 29 -3.21 5.15 3.73
N GLU A 30 -4.53 4.98 3.92
CA GLU A 30 -5.33 4.02 3.16
C GLU A 30 -5.31 4.33 1.65
N ARG A 31 -5.43 5.61 1.28
CA ARG A 31 -5.31 6.05 -0.11
C ARG A 31 -3.91 5.81 -0.68
N ALA A 32 -2.87 6.05 0.10
CA ALA A 32 -1.49 5.79 -0.31
C ALA A 32 -1.26 4.29 -0.56
N GLY A 33 -1.67 3.43 0.37
CA GLY A 33 -1.58 1.98 0.21
C GLY A 33 -2.36 1.46 -1.00
N GLN A 34 -3.58 1.96 -1.23
CA GLN A 34 -4.34 1.64 -2.44
C GLN A 34 -3.60 2.07 -3.70
N GLY A 35 -3.06 3.29 -3.73
CA GLY A 35 -2.27 3.78 -4.87
C GLY A 35 -1.02 2.94 -5.14
N VAL A 36 -0.36 2.42 -4.11
CA VAL A 36 0.77 1.48 -4.25
C VAL A 36 0.31 0.18 -4.92
N VAL A 37 -0.81 -0.39 -4.49
CA VAL A 37 -1.36 -1.62 -5.09
C VAL A 37 -1.79 -1.40 -6.54
N GLU A 38 -2.45 -0.28 -6.84
CA GLU A 38 -2.81 0.10 -8.20
C GLU A 38 -1.56 0.24 -9.09
N ALA A 39 -0.50 0.87 -8.59
CA ALA A 39 0.77 0.99 -9.31
C ALA A 39 1.44 -0.36 -9.55
N ILE A 40 1.39 -1.29 -8.58
CA ILE A 40 1.89 -2.67 -8.72
C ILE A 40 1.14 -3.38 -9.86
N TYR A 41 -0.20 -3.34 -9.88
CA TYR A 41 -0.95 -3.99 -10.96
C TYR A 41 -0.77 -3.29 -12.30
N GLY A 42 -0.59 -1.97 -12.32
CA GLY A 42 -0.21 -1.25 -13.54
C GLY A 42 1.15 -1.67 -14.09
N ALA A 43 2.12 -1.97 -13.22
CA ALA A 43 3.46 -2.42 -13.62
C ALA A 43 3.52 -3.91 -13.98
N TRP A 44 2.70 -4.75 -13.34
CA TRP A 44 2.61 -6.19 -13.56
C TRP A 44 1.14 -6.64 -13.72
N PRO A 45 0.51 -6.37 -14.88
CA PRO A 45 -0.90 -6.68 -15.11
C PRO A 45 -1.22 -8.18 -14.99
N GLU A 46 -0.25 -9.06 -15.23
CA GLU A 46 -0.41 -10.50 -15.06
C GLU A 46 -0.65 -10.94 -13.61
N LEU A 47 -0.44 -10.05 -12.64
CA LEU A 47 -0.75 -10.31 -11.22
C LEU A 47 -2.21 -9.99 -10.89
N GLU A 48 -2.90 -9.18 -11.70
CA GLU A 48 -4.28 -8.77 -11.46
C GLU A 48 -5.25 -9.97 -11.46
N GLY A 49 -6.18 -10.01 -10.50
CA GLY A 49 -7.17 -11.08 -10.39
C GLY A 49 -6.61 -12.45 -9.94
N LYS A 50 -5.30 -12.61 -9.75
CA LYS A 50 -4.74 -13.82 -9.13
C LYS A 50 -5.06 -13.83 -7.64
N ARG A 51 -5.78 -14.86 -7.19
CA ARG A 51 -6.02 -15.07 -5.75
C ARG A 51 -4.68 -15.29 -5.05
N GLY A 52 -4.38 -14.41 -4.09
CA GLY A 52 -3.26 -14.60 -3.16
C GLY A 52 -3.41 -15.90 -2.38
N ALA A 53 -2.29 -16.48 -1.96
CA ALA A 53 -2.34 -17.62 -1.05
C ALA A 53 -2.96 -17.16 0.28
N SER A 54 -4.03 -17.81 0.75
CA SER A 54 -4.43 -17.65 2.16
C SER A 54 -3.22 -17.97 3.05
N PRO A 55 -3.05 -17.29 4.21
CA PRO A 55 -2.00 -17.64 5.15
C PRO A 55 -2.11 -19.14 5.44
N PRO A 56 -0.99 -19.89 5.42
CA PRO A 56 -1.06 -21.32 5.63
C PRO A 56 -1.67 -21.59 7.02
N HIS A 57 -2.87 -22.18 7.07
CA HIS A 57 -3.21 -23.12 8.13
C HIS A 57 -2.19 -24.28 8.08
N PRO A 58 -1.95 -25.00 9.20
CA PRO A 58 -0.89 -26.01 9.26
C PRO A 58 -0.99 -27.01 8.10
N PRO A 59 0.16 -27.56 7.65
CA PRO A 59 0.34 -28.02 6.28
C PRO A 59 -0.40 -29.32 6.03
N GLU A 60 -1.66 -29.26 5.59
CA GLU A 60 -2.25 -30.39 4.91
C GLU A 60 -1.80 -30.42 3.45
N LYS A 61 -1.20 -31.56 3.08
CA LYS A 61 -0.67 -31.90 1.76
C LYS A 61 -1.79 -31.96 0.72
N LYS A 62 -2.34 -30.83 0.30
CA LYS A 62 -3.22 -30.73 -0.87
C LYS A 62 -2.58 -29.82 -1.90
N LYS A 63 -2.54 -30.31 -3.16
CA LYS A 63 -1.90 -29.70 -4.33
C LYS A 63 -2.06 -28.17 -4.32
N LYS A 64 -0.99 -27.45 -3.97
CA LYS A 64 -0.93 -25.99 -3.99
C LYS A 64 -1.25 -25.55 -5.41
N LYS A 65 -2.42 -24.95 -5.64
CA LYS A 65 -2.55 -23.98 -6.73
C LYS A 65 -1.46 -22.93 -6.48
N GLU A 66 -0.73 -22.56 -7.54
CA GLU A 66 0.30 -21.51 -7.53
C GLU A 66 -0.36 -20.17 -7.24
N ALA A 67 -0.74 -19.96 -5.99
CA ALA A 67 -1.30 -18.72 -5.53
C ALA A 67 -0.16 -17.70 -5.38
N SER A 68 -0.36 -16.51 -5.92
CA SER A 68 0.64 -15.45 -5.89
C SER A 68 0.91 -15.02 -4.45
N ARG A 69 2.17 -14.65 -4.17
CA ARG A 69 2.63 -14.23 -2.85
C ARG A 69 3.38 -12.92 -3.01
N ALA A 70 3.14 -11.99 -2.10
CA ALA A 70 3.89 -10.76 -1.96
C ALA A 70 4.56 -10.73 -0.58
N VAL A 71 5.72 -10.09 -0.49
CA VAL A 71 6.38 -9.76 0.77
C VAL A 71 6.40 -8.24 0.85
N VAL A 72 5.80 -7.68 1.90
CA VAL A 72 5.83 -6.24 2.17
C VAL A 72 6.78 -5.99 3.34
N LEU A 73 7.75 -5.11 3.14
CA LEU A 73 8.78 -4.77 4.14
C LEU A 73 8.45 -3.40 4.74
N CYS A 74 7.74 -3.40 5.87
CA CYS A 74 7.29 -2.18 6.51
C CYS A 74 8.35 -1.63 7.50
N GLY A 75 8.68 -0.34 7.36
CA GLY A 75 9.47 0.39 8.36
C GLY A 75 8.62 0.86 9.56
N PRO A 76 9.22 1.50 10.58
CA PRO A 76 8.51 1.96 11.77
C PRO A 76 7.78 3.31 11.61
N GLY A 77 7.81 3.93 10.43
CA GLY A 77 7.22 5.25 10.16
C GLY A 77 5.99 5.19 9.27
N ASN A 78 5.52 6.35 8.80
CA ASN A 78 4.30 6.48 7.99
C ASN A 78 4.32 5.59 6.73
N ASN A 79 5.45 5.54 6.03
CA ASN A 79 5.61 4.64 4.86
C ASN A 79 5.43 3.15 5.19
N GLY A 80 5.70 2.76 6.45
CA GLY A 80 5.42 1.40 6.91
C GLY A 80 3.93 1.16 7.11
N GLY A 81 3.20 2.19 7.54
CA GLY A 81 1.74 2.18 7.64
C GLY A 81 1.08 2.09 6.26
N ASP A 82 1.61 2.77 5.24
CA ASP A 82 1.10 2.66 3.86
C ASP A 82 1.18 1.22 3.30
N GLY A 83 2.12 0.42 3.82
CA GLY A 83 2.32 -0.97 3.42
C GLY A 83 1.56 -2.01 4.26
N PHE A 84 0.84 -1.60 5.31
CA PHE A 84 0.10 -2.48 6.20
C PHE A 84 -1.30 -2.80 5.66
#